data_AF-A0A1I5FFI9-F1
#
_entry.id   AF-A0A1I5FFI9-F1
#
_cell.length_a   1.000
_cell.length_b   1.000
_cell.length_c   1.000
_cell.angle_alpha   90.00
_cell.angle_beta   90.00
_cell.angle_gamma   90.00
#
_symmetry.space_group_name_H-M   'P 1'
#
loop_
_entity.id
_entity.type
_entity.pdbx_description
1 polymer ?
#
loop_
_entity_poly.entity_id
_entity_poly.type
_entity_poly.pdbx_seq_one_letter_code
_entity_poly.pdbx_strand_id
1 'polypeptide(L)'
;MKSSIIRTGLAVAVSVGAVVATASAAFAAPADVEPYVGPPCEVGHLCAWDGPGYTGARHDYQVCGLYDVRSDGLSRVGSFVNNQTGDQVATFHGPDEDGVVVPQYTSTAVDARPDTTDRTTWVVQPC
;
A
#
# COMPACT_ATOMS: atom_id res chain seq x y z
N MET A 1 35.75 -49.39 -47.57
CA MET A 1 34.45 -48.97 -48.13
C MET A 1 34.51 -47.49 -48.40
N LYS A 2 34.19 -47.11 -49.64
CA LYS A 2 34.36 -45.80 -50.26
C LYS A 2 32.95 -45.31 -50.57
N SER A 3 32.57 -44.11 -50.17
CA SER A 3 31.52 -43.38 -50.89
C SER A 3 31.60 -41.88 -50.62
N SER A 4 31.70 -41.18 -51.74
CA SER A 4 31.78 -39.74 -51.96
C SER A 4 30.36 -39.17 -52.06
N ILE A 5 30.11 -37.97 -51.53
CA ILE A 5 28.92 -37.17 -51.89
C ILE A 5 29.32 -35.69 -52.05
N ILE A 6 29.73 -35.39 -53.29
CA ILE A 6 29.32 -34.30 -54.20
C ILE A 6 28.77 -33.00 -53.56
N ARG A 7 29.43 -31.88 -53.90
CA ARG A 7 28.96 -30.49 -53.78
C ARG A 7 28.25 -30.04 -55.07
N THR A 8 27.01 -29.58 -54.98
CA THR A 8 26.34 -28.59 -55.86
C THR A 8 24.93 -28.42 -55.28
N GLY A 9 24.39 -27.29 -54.89
CA GLY A 9 24.54 -25.89 -55.30
C GLY A 9 23.11 -25.33 -55.27
N LEU A 10 22.91 -24.11 -54.77
CA LEU A 10 22.00 -23.08 -55.32
C LEU A 10 21.91 -21.93 -54.31
N ALA A 11 22.44 -20.77 -54.71
CA ALA A 11 22.19 -19.52 -54.03
C ALA A 11 20.75 -19.09 -54.35
N VAL A 12 19.95 -18.82 -53.31
CA VAL A 12 18.73 -18.01 -53.44
C VAL A 12 18.92 -16.80 -52.54
N ALA A 13 19.28 -15.68 -53.17
CA ALA A 13 19.25 -14.37 -52.56
C ALA A 13 17.78 -14.00 -52.31
N VAL A 14 17.35 -14.08 -51.06
CA VAL A 14 16.12 -13.43 -50.60
C VAL A 14 16.54 -12.14 -49.93
N SER A 15 16.33 -11.04 -50.63
CA SER A 15 16.38 -9.68 -50.08
C SER A 15 15.33 -9.57 -48.96
N VAL A 16 15.78 -9.67 -47.72
CA VAL A 16 14.96 -9.36 -46.54
C VAL A 16 14.73 -7.86 -46.56
N GLY A 17 13.57 -7.46 -47.06
CA GLY A 17 13.07 -6.10 -46.93
C GLY A 17 13.00 -5.73 -45.45
N ALA A 18 13.71 -4.68 -45.06
CA ALA A 18 13.63 -4.11 -43.73
C ALA A 18 12.24 -3.51 -43.54
N VAL A 19 11.35 -4.26 -42.90
CA VAL A 19 10.10 -3.72 -42.36
C VAL A 19 10.49 -3.02 -41.07
N VAL A 20 10.67 -1.70 -41.13
CA VAL A 20 10.77 -0.86 -39.93
C VAL A 20 9.37 -0.85 -39.32
N ALA A 21 9.12 -1.78 -38.41
CA ALA A 21 7.94 -1.75 -37.56
C ALA A 21 8.10 -0.55 -36.61
N THR A 22 7.49 0.58 -36.96
CA THR A 22 7.28 1.66 -36.00
C THR A 22 6.25 1.18 -34.99
N ALA A 23 6.74 0.52 -33.94
CA ALA A 23 5.97 0.25 -32.74
C ALA A 23 5.66 1.59 -32.08
N SER A 24 4.49 2.13 -32.36
CA SER A 24 3.91 3.22 -31.57
C SER A 24 3.62 2.66 -30.18
N ALA A 25 4.58 2.80 -29.26
CA ALA A 25 4.33 2.58 -27.85
C ALA A 25 3.26 3.60 -27.42
N ALA A 26 2.01 3.14 -27.33
CA ALA A 26 0.96 3.90 -26.67
C ALA A 26 1.38 4.01 -25.20
N PHE A 27 1.94 5.15 -24.83
CA PHE A 27 2.08 5.52 -23.43
C PHE A 27 0.66 5.61 -22.87
N ALA A 28 0.22 4.58 -22.15
CA ALA A 28 -0.96 4.66 -21.31
C ALA A 28 -0.75 5.87 -20.40
N ALA A 29 -1.65 6.84 -20.47
CA ALA A 29 -1.65 7.95 -19.53
C ALA A 29 -1.67 7.36 -18.10
N PRO A 30 -0.92 7.94 -17.14
CA PRO A 30 -1.07 7.55 -15.76
C PRO A 30 -2.55 7.71 -15.41
N ALA A 31 -3.17 6.64 -14.91
CA ALA A 31 -4.53 6.75 -14.39
C ALA A 31 -4.52 7.88 -13.35
N ASP A 32 -5.43 8.84 -13.51
CA ASP A 32 -5.72 9.83 -12.47
C ASP A 32 -6.11 9.05 -11.21
N VAL A 33 -5.16 8.84 -10.30
CA VAL A 33 -5.43 8.23 -9.01
C VAL A 33 -6.17 9.29 -8.22
N GLU A 34 -7.49 9.19 -8.15
CA GLU A 34 -8.26 10.00 -7.21
C GLU A 34 -7.65 9.80 -5.81
N PRO A 35 -7.36 10.88 -5.06
CA PRO A 35 -6.89 10.75 -3.70
C PRO A 35 -7.92 9.93 -2.94
N TYR A 36 -7.48 8.84 -2.34
CA TYR A 36 -8.36 7.99 -1.56
C TYR A 36 -8.95 8.80 -0.42
N VAL A 37 -10.20 9.23 -0.56
CA VAL A 37 -10.95 9.86 0.52
C VAL A 37 -11.49 8.71 1.36
N GLY A 38 -10.93 8.52 2.56
CA GLY A 38 -11.42 7.51 3.49
C GLY A 38 -12.90 7.70 3.84
N PRO A 39 -13.47 6.76 4.59
CA PRO A 39 -14.83 6.93 5.13
C PRO A 39 -14.94 8.21 5.96
N PRO A 40 -16.16 8.72 6.17
CA PRO A 40 -16.37 9.93 6.94
C PRO A 40 -15.79 9.79 8.36
N CYS A 41 -14.82 10.65 8.67
CA CYS A 41 -14.22 10.83 9.98
C CYS A 41 -14.42 12.29 10.39
N GLU A 42 -14.87 12.55 11.61
CA GLU A 42 -15.17 13.92 12.05
C GLU A 42 -13.91 14.79 12.02
N VAL A 43 -14.08 16.07 11.66
CA VAL A 43 -12.95 17.02 11.61
C VAL A 43 -12.38 17.18 13.02
N GLY A 44 -11.07 17.05 13.15
CA GLY A 44 -10.37 17.07 14.44
C GLY A 44 -10.20 15.70 15.08
N HIS A 45 -10.63 14.61 14.42
CA HIS A 45 -10.55 13.25 14.97
C HIS A 45 -9.56 12.37 14.20
N LEU A 46 -9.00 11.42 14.93
CA LEU A 46 -8.39 10.21 14.40
C LEU A 46 -9.41 9.07 14.55
N CYS A 47 -9.92 8.55 13.45
CA CYS A 47 -10.85 7.43 13.46
C CYS A 47 -10.08 6.15 13.14
N ALA A 48 -10.16 5.14 14.01
CA ALA A 48 -9.49 3.86 13.84
C ALA A 48 -10.51 2.73 13.75
N TRP A 49 -10.23 1.75 12.90
CA TRP A 49 -11.04 0.55 12.72
C TRP A 49 -10.23 -0.70 13.04
N ASP A 50 -10.92 -1.73 13.52
CA ASP A 50 -10.31 -3.01 13.90
C ASP A 50 -9.79 -3.80 12.69
N GLY A 51 -10.51 -3.74 11.58
CA GLY A 51 -10.21 -4.45 10.35
C GLY A 51 -9.54 -3.59 9.27
N PRO A 52 -8.98 -4.23 8.23
CA PRO A 52 -8.52 -3.54 7.03
C PRO A 52 -9.69 -2.95 6.26
N GLY A 53 -9.43 -1.96 5.41
CA GLY A 53 -10.43 -1.31 4.56
C GLY A 53 -11.60 -0.69 5.33
N TYR A 54 -11.37 -0.19 6.55
CA TYR A 54 -12.38 0.46 7.40
C TYR A 54 -13.51 -0.46 7.85
N THR A 55 -13.18 -1.72 8.11
CA THR A 55 -14.16 -2.73 8.53
C THR A 55 -14.09 -3.00 10.04
N GLY A 56 -15.17 -3.55 10.60
CA GLY A 56 -15.23 -3.92 12.01
C GLY A 56 -15.56 -2.76 12.95
N ALA A 57 -15.20 -2.93 14.22
CA ALA A 57 -15.42 -1.93 15.26
C ALA A 57 -14.61 -0.66 14.96
N ARG A 58 -15.17 0.50 15.30
CA ARG A 58 -14.56 1.82 15.12
C ARG A 58 -14.46 2.55 16.44
N HIS A 59 -13.37 3.28 16.64
CA HIS A 59 -13.24 4.26 17.73
C HIS A 59 -12.62 5.55 17.23
N ASP A 60 -13.06 6.67 17.81
CA ASP A 60 -12.68 8.02 17.39
C ASP A 60 -11.94 8.73 18.53
N TYR A 61 -10.70 9.11 18.26
CA TYR A 61 -9.84 9.83 19.20
C TYR A 61 -9.77 11.31 18.83
N GLN A 62 -10.01 12.18 19.80
CA GLN A 62 -9.99 13.65 19.59
C GLN A 62 -8.89 14.34 20.40
N VAL A 63 -8.58 13.82 21.59
CA VAL A 63 -7.67 14.44 22.55
C VAL A 63 -6.28 13.79 22.43
N CYS A 64 -5.22 14.58 22.57
CA CYS A 64 -3.86 14.05 22.62
C CYS A 64 -3.66 13.24 23.91
N GLY A 65 -3.06 12.06 23.79
CA GLY A 65 -2.87 11.12 24.89
C GLY A 65 -2.48 9.76 24.37
N LEU A 66 -2.06 8.86 25.26
CA LEU A 66 -1.80 7.46 24.92
C LEU A 66 -3.06 6.65 25.18
N TYR A 67 -3.62 6.05 24.14
CA TYR A 67 -4.83 5.25 24.20
C TYR A 67 -4.53 3.80 23.85
N ASP A 68 -4.82 2.88 24.77
CA ASP A 68 -4.83 1.44 24.46
C ASP A 68 -6.14 1.09 23.75
N VAL A 69 -6.06 0.84 22.45
CA VAL A 69 -7.23 0.59 21.59
C VAL A 69 -8.04 -0.62 22.04
N ARG A 70 -7.44 -1.52 22.82
CA ARG A 70 -8.10 -2.71 23.38
C ARG A 70 -9.02 -2.38 24.53
N SER A 71 -8.73 -1.31 25.27
CA SER A 71 -9.65 -0.76 26.26
C SER A 71 -10.84 -0.07 25.60
N ASP A 72 -10.66 0.39 24.35
CA ASP A 72 -11.64 1.14 23.57
C ASP A 72 -12.48 0.26 22.62
N GLY A 73 -12.31 -1.07 22.69
CA GLY A 73 -13.12 -2.06 21.99
C GLY A 73 -12.55 -2.56 20.66
N LEU A 74 -11.31 -2.20 20.30
CA LEU A 74 -10.60 -2.75 19.14
C LEU A 74 -9.65 -3.88 19.57
N SER A 75 -9.45 -4.89 18.75
CA SER A 75 -8.36 -5.85 18.97
C SER A 75 -6.99 -5.25 18.59
N ARG A 76 -6.97 -4.38 17.57
CA ARG A 76 -5.83 -3.64 17.04
C ARG A 76 -6.29 -2.51 16.13
N VAL A 77 -5.38 -1.67 15.66
CA VAL A 77 -5.67 -0.76 14.51
C VAL A 77 -5.40 -1.50 13.20
N GLY A 78 -6.47 -1.84 12.48
CA GLY A 78 -6.42 -2.44 11.15
C GLY A 78 -6.44 -1.43 10.01
N SER A 79 -7.10 -0.28 10.19
CA SER A 79 -7.12 0.85 9.27
C SER A 79 -7.51 2.14 10.00
N PHE A 80 -7.21 3.31 9.43
CA PHE A 80 -7.52 4.58 10.08
C PHE A 80 -7.66 5.75 9.11
N VAL A 81 -8.37 6.78 9.55
CA VAL A 81 -8.42 8.10 8.91
C VAL A 81 -7.91 9.11 9.93
N ASN A 82 -6.79 9.76 9.63
CA ASN A 82 -6.37 10.94 10.38
C ASN A 82 -7.02 12.18 9.72
N ASN A 83 -8.08 12.71 10.34
CA ASN A 83 -8.73 13.96 9.93
C ASN A 83 -8.51 15.06 10.99
N GLN A 84 -7.40 14.99 11.71
CA GLN A 84 -7.05 15.98 12.73
C GLN A 84 -6.60 17.29 12.08
N THR A 85 -6.87 18.41 12.76
CA THR A 85 -6.50 19.75 12.28
C THR A 85 -5.20 20.24 12.93
N GLY A 86 -4.48 21.16 12.28
CA GLY A 86 -3.33 21.83 12.88
C GLY A 86 -2.03 21.02 12.82
N ASP A 87 -1.80 20.31 11.71
CA ASP A 87 -0.59 19.51 11.43
C ASP A 87 -0.30 18.41 12.47
N GLN A 88 -1.34 17.91 13.13
CA GLN A 88 -1.21 16.85 14.12
C GLN A 88 -0.78 15.53 13.47
N VAL A 89 0.26 14.93 14.05
CA VAL A 89 0.85 13.68 13.57
C VAL A 89 0.50 12.57 14.56
N ALA A 90 -0.32 11.62 14.14
CA ALA A 90 -0.64 10.48 14.97
C ALA A 90 0.55 9.51 15.03
N THR A 91 0.87 9.00 16.22
CA THR A 91 1.87 7.94 16.45
C THR A 91 1.17 6.64 16.81
N PHE A 92 1.63 5.55 16.21
CA PHE A 92 1.06 4.22 16.39
C PHE A 92 2.12 3.31 16.99
N HIS A 93 1.75 2.64 18.07
CA HIS A 93 2.65 1.78 18.85
C HIS A 93 2.17 0.35 18.85
N GLY A 94 3.12 -0.57 18.85
CA GLY A 94 2.89 -2.01 18.85
C GLY A 94 4.04 -2.75 19.52
N PRO A 95 3.91 -4.07 19.69
CA PRO A 95 4.98 -4.88 20.27
C PRO A 95 6.22 -4.89 19.36
N ASP A 96 7.40 -4.86 19.99
CA ASP A 96 8.65 -5.29 19.37
C ASP A 96 8.83 -6.82 19.47
N GLU A 97 10.02 -7.32 19.12
CA GLU A 97 10.36 -8.76 19.19
C GLU A 97 10.25 -9.33 20.61
N ASP A 98 10.43 -8.50 21.64
CA ASP A 98 10.33 -8.87 23.05
C ASP A 98 8.92 -8.63 23.63
N GLY A 99 7.98 -8.15 22.81
CA GLY A 99 6.61 -7.84 23.21
C GLY A 99 6.44 -6.50 23.93
N VAL A 100 7.48 -5.66 23.97
CA VAL A 100 7.44 -4.32 24.55
C VAL A 100 6.74 -3.38 23.59
N VAL A 101 5.80 -2.56 24.10
CA VAL A 101 5.08 -1.59 23.26
C VAL A 101 5.99 -0.41 22.94
N VAL A 102 6.35 -0.27 21.67
CA VAL A 102 7.23 0.77 21.14
C VAL A 102 6.57 1.51 19.97
N PRO A 103 6.97 2.77 19.68
CA PRO A 103 6.51 3.47 18.48
C PRO A 103 6.93 2.71 17.22
N GLN A 104 5.99 2.49 16.28
CA GLN A 104 6.25 1.77 15.03
C GLN A 104 6.23 2.70 13.82
N TYR A 105 5.28 3.64 13.76
CA TYR A 105 5.16 4.60 12.66
C TYR A 105 4.30 5.80 13.07
N THR A 106 4.37 6.84 12.26
CA THR A 106 3.55 8.04 12.37
C THR A 106 2.75 8.29 11.09
N SER A 107 1.63 9.01 11.18
CA SER A 107 0.85 9.39 9.99
C SER A 107 0.02 10.65 10.20
N THR A 108 0.00 11.50 9.17
CA THR A 108 -0.96 12.60 8.99
C THR A 108 -2.06 12.25 7.98
N ALA A 109 -1.98 11.07 7.36
CA ALA A 109 -2.79 10.68 6.23
C ALA A 109 -3.80 9.59 6.61
N VAL A 110 -4.69 9.31 5.67
CA VAL A 110 -5.59 8.15 5.69
C VAL A 110 -4.83 6.87 5.31
N ASP A 111 -5.18 5.75 5.94
CA ASP A 111 -4.57 4.44 5.69
C ASP A 111 -5.66 3.35 5.72
N ALA A 112 -5.99 2.84 4.53
CA ALA A 112 -6.98 1.79 4.38
C ALA A 112 -6.44 0.43 4.83
N ARG A 113 -5.13 0.21 4.70
CA ARG A 113 -4.45 -1.09 4.66
C ARG A 113 -5.16 -2.24 3.90
N PRO A 114 -4.45 -2.94 3.00
CA PRO A 114 -5.00 -4.12 2.34
C PRO A 114 -5.14 -5.32 3.30
N ASP A 115 -4.30 -5.38 4.34
CA ASP A 115 -4.29 -6.43 5.36
C ASP A 115 -3.72 -5.91 6.69
N THR A 116 -3.64 -6.76 7.71
CA THR A 116 -3.11 -6.40 9.05
C THR A 116 -1.94 -7.29 9.45
N THR A 117 -1.25 -7.87 8.47
CA THR A 117 -0.24 -8.92 8.70
C THR A 117 1.13 -8.31 9.00
N ASP A 118 1.38 -7.09 8.53
CA ASP A 118 2.66 -6.41 8.65
C ASP A 118 2.82 -5.66 9.98
N ARG A 119 1.71 -5.26 10.62
CA ARG A 119 1.73 -4.40 11.81
C ARG A 119 0.60 -4.74 12.77
N THR A 120 0.96 -4.86 14.04
CA THR A 120 0.01 -4.94 15.14
C THR A 120 0.12 -3.67 15.96
N THR A 121 -0.91 -2.82 15.92
CA THR A 121 -0.96 -1.61 16.73
C THR A 121 -1.94 -1.79 17.89
N TRP A 122 -1.46 -1.54 19.11
CA TRP A 122 -2.27 -1.62 20.34
C TRP A 122 -2.44 -0.28 21.02
N VAL A 123 -1.53 0.67 20.79
CA VAL A 123 -1.62 1.99 21.39
C VAL A 123 -1.55 3.04 20.29
N VAL A 124 -2.39 4.07 20.42
CA VAL A 124 -2.39 5.24 19.54
C VAL A 124 -2.15 6.49 20.36
N GLN A 125 -1.33 7.37 19.81
CA GLN A 125 -1.12 8.73 20.26
C GLN A 125 -1.63 9.65 19.14
N PRO A 126 -2.82 10.28 19.26
CA PRO A 126 -3.34 11.16 18.19
C PRO A 126 -2.45 12.38 17.93
N CYS A 127 -1.58 12.70 18.88
CA CYS A 127 -0.52 13.70 18.87
C CYS A 127 0.52 13.17 19.86
#